data_AF-A0A2G9H8P0-F1
#
_entry.id   AF-A0A2G9H8P0-F1
#
_cell.length_a   1.000
_cell.length_b   1.000
_cell.length_c   1.000
_cell.angle_alpha   90.00
_cell.angle_beta   90.00
_cell.angle_gamma   90.00
#
_symmetry.space_group_name_H-M   'P 1'
#
loop_
_entity.id
_entity.type
_entity.pdbx_description
1 polymer ?
#
loop_
_entity_poly.entity_id
_entity_poly.type
_entity_poly.pdbx_seq_one_letter_code
_entity_poly.pdbx_strand_id
1 'polypeptide(L)'
;MMERSRAAMSHRNSAVPKSHPLPLVVTLNCVEDTVLEQECLSGVAQVEHVPLSRLAESRIESAVAVLLHSLSFLPRAAQRRLRPWQLILCLGSSDRAVDSALAADLGLNRLIHVDVSRAEEVADTVMALILGLLRRTHLLSRHALYTHTHTETECVD
;
A
#
# COMPACT_ATOMS: atom_id res chain seq x y z
N MET A 1 -64.80 2.20 41.47
CA MET A 1 -65.02 1.43 40.22
C MET A 1 -64.16 2.06 39.14
N MET A 2 -63.12 1.32 38.73
CA MET A 2 -62.33 1.39 37.48
C MET A 2 -61.90 2.77 36.93
N GLU A 3 -60.63 3.16 37.02
CA GLU A 3 -59.49 2.72 36.18
C GLU A 3 -59.38 3.49 34.86
N ARG A 4 -58.25 4.18 34.67
CA ARG A 4 -57.50 4.23 33.40
C ARG A 4 -56.14 4.88 33.62
N SER A 5 -55.16 4.02 33.91
CA SER A 5 -53.74 4.31 33.72
C SER A 5 -53.48 4.80 32.30
N ARG A 6 -52.97 6.03 32.15
CA ARG A 6 -52.34 6.49 30.91
C ARG A 6 -50.84 6.28 31.04
N ALA A 7 -50.39 5.09 30.66
CA ALA A 7 -49.00 4.86 30.32
C ALA A 7 -48.72 5.61 29.00
N ALA A 8 -48.09 6.78 29.10
CA ALA A 8 -47.51 7.45 27.94
C ALA A 8 -46.26 6.65 27.54
N MET A 9 -46.42 5.72 26.58
CA MET A 9 -45.29 5.11 25.87
C MET A 9 -44.56 6.22 25.11
N SER A 10 -43.50 6.77 25.71
CA SER A 10 -42.47 7.46 24.96
C SER A 10 -41.71 6.38 24.17
N HIS A 11 -42.19 6.06 22.97
CA HIS A 11 -41.37 5.41 21.95
C HIS A 11 -40.27 6.41 21.55
N ARG A 12 -39.19 6.44 22.33
CA ARG A 12 -37.92 6.97 21.84
C ARG A 12 -37.44 6.00 20.77
N ASN A 13 -37.81 6.29 19.53
CA ASN A 13 -37.06 5.84 18.36
C ASN A 13 -35.67 6.52 18.47
N SER A 14 -34.77 5.93 19.24
CA SER A 14 -33.34 6.13 19.03
C SER A 14 -32.99 5.41 17.74
N ALA A 15 -33.25 6.08 16.61
CA ALA A 15 -32.63 5.74 15.36
C ALA A 15 -31.13 5.89 15.55
N VAL A 16 -30.46 4.79 15.87
CA VAL A 16 -29.01 4.67 15.74
C VAL A 16 -28.71 5.08 14.29
N PRO A 17 -27.91 6.13 14.02
CA PRO A 17 -27.51 6.42 12.66
C PRO A 17 -26.83 5.14 12.15
N LYS A 18 -27.39 4.53 11.11
CA LYS A 18 -26.75 3.41 10.41
C LYS A 18 -25.49 3.97 9.79
N SER A 19 -24.38 3.97 10.54
CA SER A 19 -23.07 4.23 9.99
C SER A 19 -22.79 3.11 9.00
N HIS A 20 -22.96 3.41 7.71
CA HIS A 20 -22.52 2.49 6.69
C HIS A 20 -21.02 2.30 6.87
N PRO A 21 -20.52 1.06 6.91
CA PRO A 21 -19.09 0.81 7.02
C PRO A 21 -18.40 1.47 5.82
N LEU A 22 -17.32 2.21 6.10
CA LEU A 22 -16.54 2.85 5.05
C LEU A 22 -15.99 1.78 4.09
N PRO A 23 -15.94 2.06 2.78
CA PRO A 23 -15.37 1.15 1.80
C PRO A 23 -13.89 0.85 2.12
N LEU A 24 -13.44 -0.36 1.81
CA LEU A 24 -12.07 -0.79 2.04
C LEU A 24 -11.19 -0.50 0.81
N VAL A 25 -10.01 0.04 1.06
CA VAL A 25 -8.91 0.22 0.11
C VAL A 25 -7.73 -0.59 0.61
N VAL A 26 -7.21 -1.49 -0.23
CA VAL A 26 -6.09 -2.35 0.13
C VAL A 26 -4.83 -1.90 -0.59
N THR A 27 -3.75 -1.69 0.14
CA THR A 27 -2.39 -1.61 -0.42
C THR A 27 -1.81 -3.03 -0.41
N LEU A 28 -1.74 -3.65 -1.58
CA LEU A 28 -1.33 -5.04 -1.73
C LEU A 28 0.16 -5.10 -2.07
N ASN A 29 0.99 -5.47 -1.08
CA ASN A 29 2.44 -5.58 -1.21
C ASN A 29 3.08 -4.36 -1.91
N CYS A 30 2.71 -3.16 -1.45
CA CYS A 30 3.10 -1.92 -2.09
C CYS A 30 3.49 -0.86 -1.05
N VAL A 31 2.50 -0.24 -0.41
CA VAL A 31 2.72 0.76 0.64
C VAL A 31 2.49 0.10 2.00
N GLU A 32 3.57 -0.16 2.74
CA GLU A 32 3.50 -0.78 4.07
C GLU A 32 3.07 0.21 5.15
N ASP A 33 3.61 1.43 5.10
CA ASP A 33 3.24 2.54 5.99
C ASP A 33 2.10 3.36 5.35
N THR A 34 0.87 3.07 5.76
CA THR A 34 -0.34 3.67 5.17
C THR A 34 -0.81 4.94 5.88
N VAL A 35 0.00 5.58 6.73
CA VAL A 35 -0.42 6.76 7.50
C VAL A 35 -0.91 7.88 6.59
N LEU A 36 -0.14 8.20 5.53
CA LEU A 36 -0.50 9.25 4.60
C LEU A 36 -1.81 8.94 3.85
N GLU A 37 -1.96 7.72 3.35
CA GLU A 37 -3.16 7.30 2.64
C GLU A 37 -4.39 7.31 3.55
N GLN A 38 -4.23 6.91 4.82
CA GLN A 38 -5.29 6.97 5.83
C GLN A 38 -5.70 8.41 6.14
N GLU A 39 -4.74 9.34 6.24
CA GLU A 39 -5.02 10.77 6.42
C GLU A 39 -5.77 11.34 5.21
N CYS A 40 -5.28 11.06 3.99
CA CYS A 40 -5.90 11.53 2.75
C CYS A 40 -7.31 10.97 2.51
N LEU A 41 -7.58 9.73 2.95
CA LEU A 41 -8.88 9.05 2.77
C LEU A 41 -9.75 9.05 4.04
N SER A 42 -9.38 9.84 5.05
CA SER A 42 -10.12 9.94 6.31
C SER A 42 -11.59 10.30 6.09
N GLY A 43 -12.48 9.49 6.66
CA GLY A 43 -13.94 9.64 6.50
C GLY A 43 -14.50 9.21 5.13
N VAL A 44 -13.65 8.82 4.17
CA VAL A 44 -14.05 8.35 2.83
C VAL A 44 -13.87 6.84 2.70
N ALA A 45 -12.76 6.29 3.17
CA ALA A 45 -12.43 4.88 3.07
C ALA A 45 -11.57 4.41 4.25
N GLN A 46 -11.59 3.10 4.51
CA GLN A 46 -10.59 2.44 5.36
C GLN A 46 -9.44 2.00 4.47
N VAL A 47 -8.20 2.30 4.88
CA VAL A 47 -6.99 1.89 4.16
C VAL A 47 -6.25 0.86 4.97
N GLU A 48 -5.81 -0.22 4.32
CA GLU A 48 -5.05 -1.28 4.95
C GLU A 48 -3.98 -1.86 4.05
N HIS A 49 -2.81 -2.10 4.63
CA HIS A 49 -1.77 -2.90 4.00
C HIS A 49 -1.96 -4.41 4.17
N VAL A 50 -1.89 -5.12 3.04
CA VAL A 50 -1.88 -6.59 2.96
C VAL A 50 -0.56 -7.05 2.32
N PRO A 51 0.35 -7.70 3.07
CA PRO A 51 1.57 -8.27 2.52
C PRO A 51 1.29 -9.57 1.74
N LEU A 52 2.23 -10.01 0.89
CA LEU A 52 2.07 -11.27 0.13
C LEU A 52 1.85 -12.50 1.02
N SER A 53 2.43 -12.53 2.22
CA SER A 53 2.27 -13.61 3.18
C SER A 53 0.83 -13.79 3.67
N ARG A 54 0.03 -12.72 3.65
CA ARG A 54 -1.37 -12.70 4.09
C ARG A 54 -2.35 -12.68 2.92
N LEU A 55 -1.90 -13.02 1.72
CA LEU A 55 -2.77 -13.07 0.53
C LEU A 55 -4.02 -13.89 0.80
N ALA A 56 -3.92 -15.08 1.43
CA ALA A 56 -5.03 -15.99 1.67
C ALA A 56 -6.21 -15.39 2.45
N GLU A 57 -6.02 -14.26 3.13
CA GLU A 57 -7.09 -13.54 3.81
C GLU A 57 -8.06 -12.94 2.78
N SER A 58 -9.37 -12.97 3.08
CA SER A 58 -10.43 -12.52 2.17
C SER A 58 -10.56 -10.99 2.05
N ARG A 59 -9.49 -10.24 2.36
CA ARG A 59 -9.46 -8.78 2.40
C ARG A 59 -9.39 -8.19 0.99
N ILE A 60 -8.76 -8.92 0.07
CA ILE A 60 -8.54 -8.46 -1.30
C ILE A 60 -9.85 -8.44 -2.07
N GLU A 61 -10.70 -9.45 -1.90
CA GLU A 61 -11.96 -9.58 -2.65
C GLU A 61 -13.04 -8.59 -2.21
N SER A 62 -12.99 -8.15 -0.95
CA SER A 62 -13.94 -7.18 -0.38
C SER A 62 -13.56 -5.73 -0.62
N ALA A 63 -12.30 -5.46 -1.00
CA ALA A 63 -11.81 -4.13 -1.27
C ALA A 63 -12.54 -3.50 -2.47
N VAL A 64 -12.82 -2.20 -2.40
CA VAL A 64 -13.36 -1.41 -3.53
C VAL A 64 -12.23 -0.93 -4.43
N ALA A 65 -11.06 -0.65 -3.85
CA ALA A 65 -9.85 -0.33 -4.60
C ALA A 65 -8.63 -1.10 -4.08
N VAL A 66 -7.73 -1.45 -5.00
CA VAL A 66 -6.47 -2.15 -4.70
C VAL A 66 -5.31 -1.35 -5.30
N LEU A 67 -4.39 -0.94 -4.44
CA LEU A 67 -3.14 -0.27 -4.79
C LEU A 67 -2.04 -1.32 -4.80
N LEU A 68 -1.25 -1.37 -5.87
CA LEU A 68 -0.17 -2.34 -6.04
C LEU A 68 0.92 -1.73 -6.93
N HIS A 69 2.14 -2.26 -6.93
CA HIS A 69 3.18 -1.73 -7.82
C HIS A 69 2.93 -2.09 -9.30
N SER A 70 2.71 -3.37 -9.54
CA SER A 70 2.44 -3.94 -10.87
C SER A 70 1.66 -5.24 -10.72
N LEU A 71 0.70 -5.51 -11.61
CA LEU A 71 -0.05 -6.77 -11.61
C LEU A 71 0.87 -7.96 -11.87
N SER A 72 1.90 -7.75 -12.69
CA SER A 72 2.91 -8.76 -13.01
C SER A 72 3.68 -9.28 -11.79
N PHE A 73 3.76 -8.50 -10.70
CA PHE A 73 4.46 -8.88 -9.47
C PHE A 73 3.62 -9.73 -8.53
N LEU A 74 2.31 -9.83 -8.78
CA LEU A 74 1.43 -10.67 -7.97
C LEU A 74 1.49 -12.13 -8.42
N PRO A 75 1.47 -13.10 -7.48
CA PRO A 75 1.27 -14.50 -7.82
C PRO A 75 -0.03 -14.70 -8.60
N ARG A 76 -0.04 -15.62 -9.57
CA ARG A 76 -1.22 -15.91 -10.41
C ARG A 76 -2.48 -16.24 -9.59
N ALA A 77 -2.33 -16.88 -8.45
CA ALA A 77 -3.44 -17.17 -7.54
C ALA A 77 -4.09 -15.89 -6.96
N ALA A 78 -3.29 -14.86 -6.65
CA ALA A 78 -3.78 -13.58 -6.16
C ALA A 78 -4.42 -12.75 -7.28
N GLN A 79 -3.81 -12.74 -8.47
CA GLN A 79 -4.36 -12.05 -9.65
C GLN A 79 -5.80 -12.48 -9.95
N ARG A 80 -6.09 -13.79 -9.89
CA ARG A 80 -7.43 -14.35 -10.16
C ARG A 80 -8.46 -14.05 -9.09
N ARG A 81 -8.05 -13.52 -7.93
CA ARG A 81 -8.95 -13.13 -6.84
C ARG A 81 -9.39 -11.67 -6.95
N LEU A 82 -8.68 -10.88 -7.73
CA LEU A 82 -9.14 -9.54 -8.10
C LEU A 82 -10.47 -9.63 -8.84
N ARG A 83 -11.32 -8.64 -8.62
CA ARG A 83 -12.70 -8.63 -9.10
C ARG A 83 -12.90 -7.53 -10.15
N PRO A 84 -13.68 -7.77 -11.20
CA PRO A 84 -13.91 -6.80 -12.28
C PRO A 84 -14.47 -5.44 -11.83
N TRP A 85 -15.14 -5.37 -10.68
CA TRP A 85 -15.69 -4.12 -10.15
C TRP A 85 -14.67 -3.24 -9.41
N GLN A 86 -13.52 -3.81 -9.05
CA GLN A 86 -12.50 -3.12 -8.27
C GLN A 86 -11.78 -2.09 -9.12
N LEU A 87 -11.46 -0.97 -8.48
CA LEU A 87 -10.51 -0.01 -9.03
C LEU A 87 -9.09 -0.49 -8.71
N ILE A 88 -8.27 -0.74 -9.73
CA ILE A 88 -6.89 -1.18 -9.57
C ILE A 88 -5.96 -0.02 -9.89
N LEU A 89 -5.10 0.37 -8.95
CA LEU A 89 -4.08 1.40 -9.14
C LEU A 89 -2.70 0.75 -9.14
N CYS A 90 -2.00 0.81 -10.27
CA CYS A 90 -0.59 0.42 -10.38
C CYS A 90 0.31 1.63 -10.12
N LEU A 91 1.03 1.62 -9.00
CA LEU A 91 1.96 2.66 -8.58
C LEU A 91 3.38 2.32 -9.06
N GLY A 92 3.78 2.93 -10.18
CA GLY A 92 5.12 2.74 -10.73
C GLY A 92 5.29 1.42 -11.49
N SER A 93 4.29 1.03 -12.29
CA SER A 93 4.45 -0.07 -13.25
C SER A 93 5.61 0.25 -14.21
N SER A 94 6.60 -0.65 -14.27
CA SER A 94 7.73 -0.57 -15.20
C SER A 94 7.34 -0.94 -16.64
N ASP A 95 6.32 -1.78 -16.80
CA ASP A 95 5.78 -2.20 -18.10
C ASP A 95 4.24 -2.16 -18.09
N ARG A 96 3.71 -1.00 -18.48
CA ARG A 96 2.27 -0.74 -18.56
C ARG A 96 1.56 -1.67 -19.54
N ALA A 97 2.23 -2.10 -20.60
CA ALA A 97 1.62 -2.94 -21.63
C ALA A 97 1.36 -4.35 -21.07
N VAL A 98 2.31 -4.90 -20.33
CA VAL A 98 2.16 -6.19 -19.64
C VAL A 98 1.01 -6.13 -18.63
N ASP A 99 0.97 -5.10 -17.78
CA ASP A 99 -0.09 -4.97 -16.78
C ASP A 99 -1.47 -4.76 -17.42
N SER A 100 -1.54 -4.02 -18.53
CA SER A 100 -2.80 -3.82 -19.27
C SER A 100 -3.28 -5.10 -19.95
N ALA A 101 -2.36 -5.90 -20.51
CA ALA A 101 -2.69 -7.21 -21.06
C ALA A 101 -3.19 -8.17 -19.96
N LEU A 102 -2.51 -8.21 -18.81
CA LEU A 102 -2.95 -9.01 -17.66
C LEU A 102 -4.32 -8.58 -17.15
N ALA A 103 -4.59 -7.27 -17.06
CA ALA A 103 -5.91 -6.78 -16.68
C ALA A 103 -6.99 -7.17 -17.69
N ALA A 104 -6.71 -7.12 -18.99
CA ALA A 104 -7.62 -7.58 -20.03
C ALA A 104 -7.92 -9.08 -19.89
N ASP A 105 -6.89 -9.91 -19.68
CA ASP A 105 -7.03 -11.36 -19.49
C ASP A 105 -7.86 -11.72 -18.24
N LEU A 106 -7.76 -10.90 -17.19
CA LEU A 106 -8.49 -11.06 -15.93
C LEU A 106 -9.87 -10.39 -15.93
N GLY A 107 -10.22 -9.65 -16.99
CA GLY A 107 -11.47 -8.90 -17.08
C GLY A 107 -11.54 -7.68 -16.13
N LEU A 108 -10.38 -7.14 -15.73
CA LEU A 108 -10.27 -5.95 -14.88
C LEU A 108 -10.38 -4.70 -15.75
N ASN A 109 -11.55 -4.07 -15.77
CA ASN A 109 -11.85 -2.94 -16.67
C ASN A 109 -11.43 -1.57 -16.12
N ARG A 110 -11.05 -1.50 -14.84
CA ARG A 110 -10.69 -0.25 -14.13
C ARG A 110 -9.26 -0.30 -13.63
N LEU A 111 -8.33 -0.50 -14.56
CA LEU A 111 -6.90 -0.38 -14.28
C LEU A 111 -6.43 1.06 -14.54
N ILE A 112 -5.80 1.68 -13.55
CA ILE A 112 -5.17 3.00 -13.67
C ILE A 112 -3.68 2.85 -13.36
N HIS A 113 -2.86 3.39 -14.26
CA HIS A 113 -1.42 3.48 -14.05
C HIS A 113 -1.07 4.87 -13.52
N VAL A 114 -0.49 4.91 -12.32
CA VAL A 114 -0.01 6.15 -11.72
C VAL A 114 1.48 6.26 -12.02
N ASP A 115 1.83 7.27 -12.82
CA ASP A 115 3.23 7.63 -13.04
C ASP A 115 3.83 8.19 -11.76
N VAL A 116 4.68 7.39 -11.13
CA VAL A 116 5.63 7.88 -10.14
C VAL A 116 6.92 8.11 -10.91
N SER A 117 7.04 9.25 -11.58
CA SER A 117 8.29 9.60 -12.28
C SER A 117 9.40 9.72 -11.24
N ARG A 118 10.27 8.71 -11.19
CA ARG A 118 11.48 8.70 -10.36
C ARG A 118 12.74 8.96 -11.17
N ALA A 119 12.59 9.58 -12.34
CA ALA A 119 13.67 9.70 -13.31
C ALA A 119 14.86 10.48 -12.74
N GLU A 120 14.60 11.53 -11.97
CA GLU A 120 15.63 12.35 -11.34
C GLU A 120 16.33 11.57 -10.22
N GLU A 121 15.59 10.92 -9.34
CA GLU A 121 16.16 10.12 -8.24
C GLU A 121 16.98 8.93 -8.76
N VAL A 122 16.51 8.29 -9.84
CA VAL A 122 17.25 7.22 -10.52
C VAL A 122 18.51 7.78 -11.18
N ALA A 123 18.43 8.93 -11.85
CA ALA A 123 19.59 9.57 -12.46
C ALA A 123 20.64 9.95 -11.42
N ASP A 124 20.23 10.53 -10.28
CA ASP A 124 21.10 10.88 -9.16
C ASP A 124 21.78 9.64 -8.57
N THR A 125 21.02 8.55 -8.38
CA THR A 125 21.56 7.28 -7.89
C THR A 125 22.58 6.70 -8.87
N VAL A 126 22.27 6.68 -10.17
CA VAL A 126 23.18 6.21 -11.21
C VAL A 126 24.44 7.07 -11.25
N MET A 127 24.32 8.39 -11.18
CA MET A 127 25.47 9.30 -11.13
C MET A 127 26.32 9.05 -9.89
N ALA A 128 25.70 8.89 -8.70
CA ALA A 128 26.40 8.58 -7.47
C ALA A 128 27.18 7.26 -7.56
N LEU A 129 26.60 6.22 -8.18
CA LEU A 129 27.27 4.94 -8.42
C LEU A 129 28.44 5.08 -9.40
N ILE A 130 28.26 5.79 -10.52
CA ILE A 130 29.33 6.06 -11.50
C ILE A 130 30.48 6.80 -10.82
N LEU A 131 30.20 7.89 -10.10
CA LEU A 131 31.20 8.65 -9.37
C LEU A 131 31.85 7.79 -8.27
N GLY A 132 31.08 6.95 -7.60
CA GLY A 132 31.57 6.03 -6.58
C GLY A 132 32.57 5.01 -7.09
N LEU A 133 32.37 4.51 -8.31
CA LEU A 133 33.29 3.60 -9.00
C LEU A 133 34.53 4.34 -9.53
N LEU A 134 34.33 5.44 -10.26
CA LEU A 134 35.44 6.18 -10.89
C LEU A 134 36.36 6.85 -9.86
N ARG A 135 35.80 7.39 -8.77
CA ARG A 135 36.57 8.05 -7.71
C ARG A 135 36.94 7.11 -6.56
N ARG A 136 36.53 5.83 -6.63
CA ARG A 136 36.75 4.81 -5.57
C ARG A 136 36.30 5.26 -4.17
N THR A 137 35.31 6.14 -4.07
CA THR A 137 34.87 6.68 -2.78
C THR A 137 34.31 5.60 -1.86
N HIS A 138 33.72 4.54 -2.43
CA HIS A 138 33.25 3.37 -1.69
C HIS A 138 34.39 2.56 -1.02
N LEU A 139 35.61 2.60 -1.57
CA LEU A 139 36.78 1.98 -0.92
C LEU A 139 37.32 2.88 0.18
N LEU A 140 37.36 4.20 -0.04
CA LEU A 140 37.81 5.16 0.96
C LEU A 140 36.90 5.18 2.19
N SER A 141 35.59 5.10 2.01
CA SER A 141 34.63 5.01 3.12
C SER A 141 34.75 3.71 3.92
N ARG A 142 35.03 2.58 3.25
CA ARG A 142 35.30 1.30 3.94
C ARG A 142 36.57 1.36 4.78
N HIS A 143 37.62 2.02 4.32
CA HIS A 143 38.84 2.19 5.12
C HIS A 143 38.61 3.14 6.30
N ALA A 144 37.88 4.24 6.11
CA ALA A 144 37.53 5.16 7.21
C ALA A 144 36.67 4.48 8.30
N LEU A 145 35.73 3.62 7.91
CA LEU A 145 34.92 2.82 8.85
C LEU A 145 35.76 1.75 9.56
N TYR A 146 36.67 1.07 8.85
CA TYR A 146 37.53 0.03 9.43
C TYR A 146 38.57 0.61 10.41
N THR A 147 39.13 1.78 10.11
CA THR A 147 40.02 2.49 11.04
C THR A 147 39.28 2.96 12.29
N HIS A 148 38.01 3.35 12.19
CA HIS A 148 37.22 3.77 13.35
C HIS A 148 36.85 2.59 14.27
N THR A 149 36.62 1.39 13.71
CA THR A 149 36.35 0.19 14.51
C THR A 149 37.58 -0.40 15.18
N HIS A 150 38.79 -0.16 14.64
CA HIS A 150 40.03 -0.64 15.27
C HIS A 150 40.57 0.31 16.36
N THR A 151 40.27 1.62 16.27
CA THR A 151 40.68 2.60 17.30
C THR A 151 39.85 2.52 18.58
N GLU A 152 38.65 1.92 18.57
CA GLU A 152 37.85 1.73 19.80
C GLU A 152 38.25 0.47 20.61
N THR A 153 39.00 -0.46 20.02
CA THR A 153 39.48 -1.66 20.72
C THR A 153 40.85 -1.54 21.40
N GLU A 154 41.56 -0.41 21.23
CA GLU A 154 42.87 -0.15 21.86
C GLU A 154 42.82 0.81 23.06
N CYS A 155 41.63 1.10 23.61
CA CYS A 155 41.46 1.89 24.83
C CYS A 155 40.67 1.14 25.91
N VAL A 156 41.02 -0.12 26.16
CA VAL A 156 40.77 -0.79 27.45
C VAL A 156 41.97 -1.67 27.76
N ASP A 157 43.03 -1.06 28.27
CA ASP A 157 44.04 -1.68 29.15
C ASP A 157 44.75 -0.56 29.95
#